data_AF-G3PV68-F1
#
_entry.id   AF-G3PV68-F1
#
_cell.length_a   1.000
_cell.length_b   1.000
_cell.length_c   1.000
_cell.angle_alpha   90.00
_cell.angle_beta   90.00
_cell.angle_gamma   90.00
#
_symmetry.space_group_name_H-M   'P 1'
#
loop_
_entity.id
_entity.type
_entity.pdbx_description
1 polymer ?
#
loop_
_entity_poly.entity_id
_entity_poly.type
_entity_poly.pdbx_seq_one_letter_code
_entity_poly.pdbx_strand_id
1 'polypeptide(L)'
;MQQPGRLRLRPWLEEQIQSGRYPGVSWLDQSAQIFQIPWIHAARHGWSIDRDATLFRSWAVHTGRYRPGKDQPDPKTWKANFRCAVNSLPDICELRKHSKKRGSNAYRVYRMLPSTKTHRRTRGENIFTMYAPTPKGEQHSGPYSQRAVPVRTQKKCQC
;
A
#
# COMPACT_ATOMS: atom_id res chain seq x y z
N MET A 1 -13.13 -22.47 16.66
CA MET A 1 -13.37 -21.54 15.53
C MET A 1 -12.02 -21.05 15.03
N GLN A 2 -11.59 -21.48 13.84
CA GLN A 2 -10.33 -21.02 13.24
C GLN A 2 -10.50 -19.56 12.87
N GLN A 3 -9.78 -18.66 13.53
CA GLN A 3 -9.70 -17.27 13.10
C GLN A 3 -9.09 -17.27 11.69
N PRO A 4 -9.78 -16.75 10.65
CA PRO A 4 -9.16 -16.62 9.34
C PRO A 4 -7.88 -15.80 9.51
N GLY A 5 -6.78 -16.30 8.94
CA GLY A 5 -5.47 -15.69 9.12
C GLY A 5 -5.48 -14.19 8.78
N ARG A 6 -4.74 -13.38 9.55
CA ARG A 6 -4.71 -11.93 9.38
C ARG A 6 -4.31 -11.53 7.96
N LEU A 7 -5.28 -10.98 7.20
CA LEU A 7 -5.06 -10.49 5.85
C LEU A 7 -3.98 -9.41 5.79
N ARG A 8 -3.20 -9.41 4.71
CA ARG A 8 -2.31 -8.30 4.35
C ARG A 8 -3.13 -7.09 3.91
N LEU A 9 -2.53 -5.90 3.92
CA LEU A 9 -3.24 -4.65 3.71
C LEU A 9 -4.01 -4.60 2.38
N ARG A 10 -3.42 -5.03 1.27
CA ARG A 10 -4.09 -4.96 -0.05
C ARG A 10 -5.42 -5.73 -0.08
N PRO A 11 -5.45 -7.07 0.14
CA PRO A 11 -6.73 -7.81 0.09
C PRO A 11 -7.70 -7.35 1.18
N TRP A 12 -7.20 -7.00 2.37
CA TRP A 12 -8.04 -6.43 3.43
C TRP A 12 -8.72 -5.12 2.98
N LEU A 13 -7.97 -4.23 2.34
CA LEU A 13 -8.46 -2.93 1.89
C LEU A 13 -9.48 -3.09 0.76
N GLU A 14 -9.25 -4.02 -0.15
CA GLU A 14 -10.19 -4.39 -1.21
C GLU A 14 -11.55 -4.84 -0.64
N GLU A 15 -11.54 -5.77 0.33
CA GLU A 15 -12.75 -6.19 1.04
C GLU A 15 -13.44 -5.01 1.76
N GLN A 16 -12.66 -4.10 2.36
CA GLN A 16 -13.22 -2.95 3.06
C GLN A 16 -13.91 -1.98 2.11
N ILE A 17 -13.31 -1.70 0.96
CA ILE A 17 -13.91 -0.84 -0.08
C ILE A 17 -15.17 -1.49 -0.64
N GLN A 18 -15.09 -2.79 -0.97
CA GLN A 18 -16.23 -3.56 -1.49
C GLN A 18 -17.41 -3.60 -0.52
N SER A 19 -17.14 -3.64 0.78
CA SER A 19 -18.19 -3.69 1.79
C SER A 19 -18.99 -2.39 1.94
N GLY A 20 -18.49 -1.26 1.44
CA GLY A 20 -19.17 0.05 1.55
C GLY A 20 -19.39 0.56 2.99
N ARG A 21 -18.78 -0.08 3.99
CA ARG A 21 -19.04 0.18 5.43
C ARG A 21 -18.48 1.51 5.93
N TYR A 22 -17.50 2.10 5.23
CA TYR A 22 -16.79 3.28 5.69
C TYR A 22 -17.22 4.50 4.85
N PRO A 23 -17.82 5.54 5.46
CA PRO A 23 -18.32 6.70 4.72
C PRO A 23 -17.25 7.32 3.83
N GLY A 24 -17.57 7.49 2.55
CA GLY A 24 -16.70 8.12 1.54
C GLY A 24 -15.54 7.26 1.03
N VAL A 25 -15.32 6.05 1.59
CA VAL A 25 -14.39 5.06 1.04
C VAL A 25 -15.13 4.24 0.00
N SER A 26 -14.78 4.39 -1.27
CA SER A 26 -15.51 3.74 -2.36
C SER A 26 -14.64 3.56 -3.60
N TRP A 27 -15.06 2.65 -4.47
CA TRP A 27 -14.58 2.59 -5.84
C TRP A 27 -15.04 3.86 -6.60
N LEU A 28 -14.12 4.44 -7.36
CA LEU A 28 -14.43 5.43 -8.40
C LEU A 28 -14.58 4.75 -9.75
N ASP A 29 -13.75 3.74 -10.00
CA ASP A 29 -13.83 2.84 -11.15
C ASP A 29 -13.36 1.46 -10.69
N GLN A 30 -14.31 0.54 -10.52
CA GLN A 30 -14.02 -0.82 -10.08
C GLN A 30 -13.26 -1.62 -11.14
N SER A 31 -13.49 -1.35 -12.43
CA SER A 31 -12.81 -2.04 -13.53
C SER A 31 -11.32 -1.67 -13.59
N ALA A 32 -11.01 -0.38 -13.43
CA ALA A 32 -9.64 0.13 -13.38
C ALA A 32 -8.99 0.00 -11.99
N GLN A 33 -9.73 -0.52 -11.00
CA GLN A 33 -9.32 -0.67 -9.60
C GLN A 33 -8.91 0.66 -8.95
N ILE A 34 -9.66 1.73 -9.27
CA ILE A 34 -9.46 3.08 -8.75
C ILE A 34 -10.46 3.32 -7.63
N PHE A 35 -9.96 3.76 -6.48
CA PHE A 35 -10.75 4.02 -5.29
C PHE A 35 -10.32 5.31 -4.60
N GLN A 36 -11.18 5.84 -3.75
CA GLN A 36 -10.89 7.01 -2.92
C GLN A 36 -10.98 6.70 -1.43
N ILE A 37 -10.22 7.45 -0.64
CA ILE A 37 -10.28 7.43 0.83
C ILE A 37 -10.37 8.87 1.34
N PRO A 38 -11.36 9.21 2.19
CA PRO A 38 -11.44 10.51 2.84
C PRO A 38 -10.17 10.79 3.66
N TRP A 39 -9.66 12.01 3.55
CA TRP A 39 -8.38 12.40 4.15
C TRP A 39 -8.44 13.70 4.95
N ILE A 40 -9.58 13.95 5.58
CA ILE A 40 -9.91 15.17 6.31
C ILE A 40 -8.94 15.40 7.48
N HIS A 41 -8.60 16.67 7.73
CA HIS A 41 -7.73 17.05 8.85
C HIS A 41 -8.52 17.05 10.17
N ALA A 42 -7.94 16.45 11.22
CA ALA A 42 -8.62 16.29 12.51
C ALA A 42 -8.98 17.61 13.20
N ALA A 43 -8.26 18.71 12.89
CA ALA A 43 -8.55 20.04 13.39
C ALA A 43 -9.67 20.77 12.63
N ARG A 44 -10.36 20.13 11.68
CA ARG A 44 -11.48 20.74 10.95
C ARG A 44 -12.75 20.67 11.77
N HIS A 45 -13.56 21.73 11.70
CA HIS A 45 -14.89 21.75 12.30
C HIS A 45 -15.75 20.61 11.74
N GLY A 46 -16.45 19.90 12.63
CA GLY A 46 -17.28 18.75 12.28
C GLY A 46 -16.53 17.45 12.01
N TRP A 47 -15.20 17.41 12.22
CA TRP A 47 -14.44 16.16 12.19
C TRP A 47 -14.78 15.31 13.42
N SER A 48 -15.03 14.02 13.24
CA SER A 48 -15.26 13.09 14.35
C SER A 48 -14.58 11.74 14.14
N ILE A 49 -14.16 11.13 15.25
CA ILE A 49 -13.51 9.81 15.23
C ILE A 49 -14.42 8.72 14.63
N ASP A 50 -15.71 8.76 14.96
CA ASP A 50 -16.69 7.74 14.56
C ASP A 50 -17.18 7.88 13.13
N ARG A 51 -16.79 8.94 12.42
CA ARG A 51 -17.06 9.10 10.99
C ARG A 51 -15.77 9.06 10.18
N ASP A 52 -14.82 9.91 10.53
CA ASP A 52 -13.66 10.22 9.69
C ASP A 52 -12.43 9.34 9.97
N ALA A 53 -12.40 8.64 11.11
CA ALA A 53 -11.30 7.74 11.47
C ALA A 53 -11.65 6.25 11.40
N THR A 54 -12.87 5.92 10.97
CA THR A 54 -13.42 4.55 11.02
C THR A 54 -12.59 3.52 10.26
N LEU A 55 -12.16 3.81 9.03
CA LEU A 55 -11.29 2.92 8.25
C LEU A 55 -9.93 2.73 8.94
N PHE A 56 -9.32 3.82 9.42
CA PHE A 56 -8.00 3.78 10.07
C PHE A 56 -8.05 3.01 11.39
N ARG A 57 -9.12 3.22 12.17
CA ARG A 57 -9.42 2.46 13.39
C ARG A 57 -9.54 0.97 13.08
N SER A 58 -10.32 0.62 12.05
CA SER A 58 -10.52 -0.78 11.65
C SER A 58 -9.20 -1.46 11.27
N TRP A 59 -8.32 -0.78 10.53
CA TRP A 59 -6.97 -1.30 10.24
C TRP A 59 -6.12 -1.48 11.49
N ALA A 60 -6.17 -0.54 12.43
CA ALA A 60 -5.44 -0.64 13.69
C ALA A 60 -5.93 -1.83 14.54
N VAL A 61 -7.25 -2.08 14.57
CA VAL A 61 -7.84 -3.27 15.20
C VAL A 61 -7.40 -4.55 14.48
N HIS A 62 -7.52 -4.60 13.16
CA HIS A 62 -7.14 -5.76 12.34
C HIS A 62 -5.67 -6.16 12.51
N THR A 63 -4.78 -5.17 12.65
CA THR A 63 -3.35 -5.41 12.89
C THR A 63 -3.00 -5.72 14.34
N GLY A 64 -3.94 -5.56 15.27
CA GLY A 64 -3.74 -5.71 16.71
C GLY A 64 -2.98 -4.54 17.35
N ARG A 65 -2.83 -3.41 16.63
CA ARG A 65 -2.17 -2.20 17.13
C ARG A 65 -3.08 -1.33 17.99
N TYR A 66 -4.38 -1.60 17.97
CA TYR A 66 -5.37 -0.97 18.83
C TYR A 66 -6.38 -2.02 19.29
N ARG A 67 -6.60 -2.10 20.60
CA ARG A 67 -7.60 -2.97 21.23
C ARG A 67 -8.69 -2.10 21.86
N PRO A 68 -9.89 -2.06 21.27
CA PRO A 68 -11.01 -1.32 21.83
C PRO A 68 -11.26 -1.73 23.29
N GLY A 69 -11.50 -0.74 24.15
CA GLY A 69 -11.75 -0.95 25.60
C GLY A 69 -10.49 -1.22 26.44
N LYS A 70 -9.32 -1.43 25.84
CA LYS A 70 -8.04 -1.59 26.57
C LYS A 70 -7.08 -0.43 26.31
N ASP A 71 -6.96 -0.03 25.06
CA ASP A 71 -6.05 1.04 24.64
C ASP A 71 -6.84 2.34 24.45
N GLN A 72 -6.19 3.50 24.65
CA GLN A 72 -6.80 4.80 24.38
C GLN A 72 -6.88 5.07 22.86
N PRO A 73 -8.00 5.64 22.35
CA PRO A 73 -8.11 6.00 20.95
C PRO A 73 -7.07 7.04 20.50
N ASP A 74 -6.28 6.72 19.47
CA ASP A 74 -5.36 7.68 18.83
C ASP A 74 -5.54 7.68 17.30
N PRO A 75 -6.49 8.48 16.79
CA PRO A 75 -6.76 8.60 15.36
C PRO A 75 -5.58 9.11 14.54
N LYS A 76 -4.70 9.94 15.14
CA LYS A 76 -3.53 10.50 14.47
C LYS A 76 -2.54 9.37 14.17
N THR A 77 -2.28 8.52 15.16
CA THR A 77 -1.40 7.36 15.01
C THR A 77 -1.97 6.34 14.02
N TRP A 78 -3.27 6.04 14.08
CA TRP A 78 -3.90 5.11 13.13
C TRP A 78 -3.76 5.60 11.68
N LYS A 79 -4.07 6.88 11.42
CA LYS A 79 -3.96 7.50 10.09
C LYS A 79 -2.52 7.51 9.59
N ALA A 80 -1.55 7.84 10.45
CA ALA A 80 -0.13 7.84 10.10
C ALA A 80 0.37 6.43 9.73
N ASN A 81 0.01 5.42 10.53
CA ASN A 81 0.39 4.03 10.29
C ASN A 81 -0.23 3.48 9.00
N PHE A 82 -1.52 3.76 8.77
CA PHE A 82 -2.20 3.36 7.55
C PHE A 82 -1.54 3.96 6.30
N ARG A 83 -1.23 5.27 6.32
CA ARG A 83 -0.52 5.95 5.24
C ARG A 83 0.82 5.27 4.93
N CYS A 84 1.60 4.96 5.96
CA CYS A 84 2.89 4.28 5.78
C CYS A 84 2.71 2.90 5.14
N ALA A 85 1.70 2.15 5.56
CA ALA A 85 1.43 0.82 5.05
C ALA A 85 0.94 0.85 3.59
N VAL A 86 0.04 1.77 3.20
CA VAL A 86 -0.36 1.91 1.79
C VAL A 86 0.82 2.35 0.93
N ASN A 87 1.62 3.31 1.40
CA ASN A 87 2.75 3.83 0.62
C ASN A 87 3.87 2.80 0.42
N SER A 88 4.00 1.81 1.29
CA SER A 88 5.01 0.75 1.13
C SER A 88 4.60 -0.29 0.08
N LEU A 89 3.31 -0.49 -0.18
CA LEU A 89 2.82 -1.48 -1.15
C LEU A 89 3.22 -1.13 -2.59
N PRO A 90 3.98 -1.97 -3.31
CA PRO A 90 4.42 -1.70 -4.68
C PRO A 90 3.25 -1.72 -5.68
N ASP A 91 2.17 -2.37 -5.31
CA ASP A 91 0.99 -2.66 -6.10
C ASP A 91 -0.21 -1.76 -5.75
N ILE A 92 0.01 -0.72 -4.96
CA ILE A 92 -0.92 0.39 -4.78
C ILE A 92 -0.21 1.70 -5.08
N CYS A 93 -0.81 2.52 -5.94
CA CYS A 93 -0.29 3.85 -6.24
C CYS A 93 -1.30 4.96 -5.97
N GLU A 94 -0.83 6.10 -5.44
CA GLU A 94 -1.63 7.31 -5.27
C GLU A 94 -1.72 8.12 -6.57
N LEU A 95 -2.94 8.36 -7.05
CA LEU A 95 -3.23 9.24 -8.18
C LEU A 95 -3.37 10.69 -7.68
N ARG A 96 -2.23 11.33 -7.44
CA ARG A 96 -2.15 12.66 -6.79
C ARG A 96 -2.90 13.76 -7.53
N LYS A 97 -2.88 13.76 -8.87
CA LYS A 97 -3.59 14.74 -9.71
C LYS A 97 -5.11 14.69 -9.51
N HIS A 98 -5.64 13.51 -9.18
CA HIS A 98 -7.06 13.28 -8.96
C HIS A 98 -7.48 13.48 -7.49
N SER A 99 -6.54 13.80 -6.60
CA SER A 99 -6.80 13.89 -5.16
C SER A 99 -7.11 15.31 -4.71
N LYS A 100 -8.10 15.47 -3.82
CA LYS A 100 -8.44 16.76 -3.20
C LYS A 100 -7.77 16.91 -1.84
N LYS A 101 -6.75 17.77 -1.74
CA LYS A 101 -5.91 17.93 -0.54
C LYS A 101 -6.49 18.85 0.56
N ARG A 102 -7.56 19.58 0.29
CA ARG A 102 -8.11 20.65 1.15
C ARG A 102 -9.63 20.63 1.18
N GLY A 103 -10.20 21.21 2.24
CA GLY A 103 -11.65 21.32 2.45
C GLY A 103 -12.23 20.19 3.30
N SER A 104 -13.52 20.32 3.63
CA SER A 104 -14.28 19.37 4.47
C SER A 104 -14.56 18.03 3.78
N ASN A 105 -14.41 17.97 2.46
CA ASN A 105 -14.49 16.75 1.65
C ASN A 105 -13.13 16.40 1.02
N ALA A 106 -12.03 16.62 1.73
CA ALA A 106 -10.71 16.21 1.26
C ALA A 106 -10.61 14.68 1.14
N TYR A 107 -10.00 14.19 0.06
CA TYR A 107 -9.81 12.77 -0.22
C TYR A 107 -8.51 12.50 -0.98
N ARG A 108 -8.05 11.25 -0.94
CA ARG A 108 -6.95 10.73 -1.74
C ARG A 108 -7.44 9.64 -2.67
N VAL A 109 -6.99 9.68 -3.91
CA VAL A 109 -7.31 8.67 -4.92
C VAL A 109 -6.14 7.73 -5.07
N TYR A 110 -6.44 6.44 -5.12
CA TYR A 110 -5.47 5.37 -5.28
C TYR A 110 -5.92 4.42 -6.37
N ARG A 111 -4.95 3.69 -6.95
CA ARG A 111 -5.18 2.61 -7.89
C ARG A 111 -4.47 1.35 -7.40
N MET A 112 -5.17 0.22 -7.37
CA MET A 112 -4.52 -1.08 -7.22
C MET A 112 -4.01 -1.54 -8.58
N LEU A 113 -2.72 -1.87 -8.64
CA LEU A 113 -2.11 -2.44 -9.84
C LEU A 113 -2.36 -3.96 -9.85
N PRO A 114 -2.49 -4.59 -11.02
CA PRO A 114 -2.55 -6.05 -11.11
C PRO A 114 -1.41 -6.65 -10.28
N SER A 115 -1.72 -7.60 -9.40
CA SER A 115 -0.66 -8.31 -8.70
C SER A 115 0.17 -9.00 -9.76
N THR A 116 1.45 -8.64 -9.90
CA THR A 116 2.40 -9.53 -10.56
C THR A 116 2.49 -10.75 -9.66
N LYS A 117 1.58 -11.71 -9.85
CA LYS A 117 1.82 -13.06 -9.39
C LYS A 117 3.04 -13.50 -10.19
N THR A 118 4.24 -13.24 -9.67
CA THR A 118 5.34 -14.15 -9.91
C THR A 118 4.73 -15.50 -9.55
N HIS A 119 4.40 -16.30 -10.56
CA HIS A 119 4.17 -17.72 -10.37
C HIS A 119 5.25 -18.14 -9.37
N ARG A 120 4.85 -18.58 -8.17
CA ARG A 120 5.76 -19.27 -7.26
C ARG A 120 6.46 -20.28 -8.16
N ARG A 121 7.74 -20.04 -8.49
CA ARG A 121 8.52 -20.99 -9.26
C ARG A 121 8.48 -22.25 -8.43
N THR A 122 7.69 -23.22 -8.89
CA THR A 122 7.74 -24.57 -8.40
C THR A 122 9.21 -24.96 -8.48
N ARG A 123 9.75 -25.31 -7.32
CA ARG A 123 11.13 -25.72 -7.15
C ARG A 123 11.36 -26.91 -8.08
N GLY A 124 12.25 -26.72 -9.06
CA GLY A 124 12.80 -27.78 -9.89
C GLY A 124 12.06 -27.98 -11.21
N GLU A 125 12.57 -27.36 -12.27
CA GLU A 125 12.69 -27.99 -13.58
C GLU A 125 13.77 -27.24 -14.37
N ASN A 126 14.88 -27.96 -14.58
CA ASN A 126 16.01 -27.58 -15.41
C ASN A 126 15.53 -27.44 -16.86
N ILE A 127 15.59 -26.24 -17.42
CA ILE A 127 15.60 -26.07 -18.88
C ILE A 127 16.93 -25.44 -19.26
N PHE A 128 17.85 -26.35 -19.52
CA PHE A 128 18.88 -26.33 -20.56
C PHE A 128 19.30 -24.95 -21.10
N THR A 129 20.52 -24.60 -20.71
CA THR A 129 21.50 -23.76 -21.41
C THR A 129 21.31 -23.75 -22.93
N MET A 130 21.16 -22.56 -23.50
CA MET A 130 21.69 -22.27 -24.83
C MET A 130 22.35 -20.90 -24.78
N TYR A 131 23.44 -20.77 -25.52
CA TYR A 131 24.36 -19.61 -25.62
C TYR A 131 25.50 -19.56 -24.60
N ALA A 132 26.47 -20.46 -24.79
CA ALA A 132 27.88 -20.08 -24.93
C ALA A 132 28.37 -20.69 -26.28
N PRO A 133 29.43 -20.21 -26.98
CA PRO A 133 30.64 -19.50 -26.50
C PRO A 133 30.98 -18.25 -27.38
N THR A 134 32.03 -17.42 -27.22
CA THR A 134 33.50 -17.64 -27.12
C THR A 134 34.23 -16.30 -26.79
N PRO A 135 35.57 -16.30 -26.51
CA PRO A 135 36.27 -15.35 -25.63
C PRO A 135 37.11 -14.25 -26.34
N LYS A 136 37.58 -13.27 -25.54
CA LYS A 136 38.82 -12.43 -25.59
C LYS A 136 38.55 -11.17 -24.73
N GLY A 137 39.39 -10.62 -23.86
CA GLY A 137 40.77 -10.81 -23.42
C GLY A 137 41.07 -9.69 -22.39
N GLU A 138 42.22 -9.80 -21.72
CA GLU A 138 42.92 -8.81 -20.86
C GLU A 138 42.26 -8.14 -19.63
N GLN A 139 42.71 -8.65 -18.48
CA GLN A 139 43.22 -8.01 -17.26
C GLN A 139 43.32 -6.47 -17.20
N HIS A 140 42.74 -5.85 -16.15
CA HIS A 140 43.49 -4.96 -15.27
C HIS A 140 42.82 -4.73 -13.90
N SER A 141 43.67 -4.56 -12.90
CA SER A 141 43.48 -4.43 -11.45
C SER A 141 42.81 -3.13 -11.00
N GLY A 142 42.05 -3.17 -9.90
CA GLY A 142 41.72 -1.98 -9.11
C GLY A 142 40.73 -2.24 -7.95
N PRO A 143 41.06 -1.90 -6.70
CA PRO A 143 40.19 -2.12 -5.55
C PRO A 143 39.43 -0.84 -5.17
N TYR A 144 38.08 -0.86 -5.15
CA TYR A 144 37.34 0.10 -4.32
C TYR A 144 35.90 -0.38 -4.06
N SER A 145 35.62 -0.81 -2.83
CA SER A 145 34.28 -1.14 -2.37
C SER A 145 33.59 0.11 -1.84
N GLN A 146 32.76 0.75 -2.68
CA GLN A 146 31.72 1.67 -2.21
C GLN A 146 30.42 0.88 -2.05
N ARG A 147 29.96 0.74 -0.81
CA ARG A 147 28.59 0.32 -0.52
C ARG A 147 27.63 1.37 -1.05
N ALA A 148 26.99 1.09 -2.17
CA ALA A 148 25.84 1.84 -2.64
C ALA A 148 24.65 1.55 -1.71
N VAL A 149 24.23 2.56 -0.96
CA VAL A 149 22.89 2.60 -0.35
C VAL A 149 21.85 2.67 -1.47
N PRO A 150 20.83 1.81 -1.50
CA PRO A 150 19.80 1.91 -2.53
C PRO A 150 19.01 3.21 -2.35
N VAL A 151 19.15 4.11 -3.33
CA VAL A 151 18.27 5.27 -3.52
C VAL A 151 16.84 4.76 -3.59
N ARG A 152 16.00 5.23 -2.66
CA ARG A 152 14.55 5.02 -2.67
C ARG A 152 14.02 5.57 -3.98
N THR A 153 13.75 4.70 -4.95
CA THR A 153 13.08 5.08 -6.19
C THR A 153 11.71 5.65 -5.84
N GLN A 154 11.53 6.94 -6.12
CA GLN A 154 10.20 7.54 -6.16
C GLN A 154 9.39 6.70 -7.14
N LYS A 155 8.31 6.06 -6.65
CA LYS A 155 7.34 5.36 -7.48
C LYS A 155 6.81 6.36 -8.49
N LYS A 156 7.38 6.35 -9.70
CA LYS A 156 6.96 7.18 -10.81
C LYS A 156 5.70 6.55 -11.39
N CYS A 157 4.57 6.83 -10.76
CA CYS A 157 3.30 6.63 -11.41
C CYS A 157 3.14 7.78 -12.40
N GLN A 158 3.51 7.50 -13.64
CA GLN A 158 3.17 8.39 -14.75
C GLN A 158 1.66 8.56 -14.77
N CYS A 159 1.27 9.82 -14.70
CA CYS A 159 -0.07 10.34 -14.90
C CYS A 159 0.07 11.57 -15.79
#